data_AF-A0A3N5RU99-F1
#
_entry.id   AF-A0A3N5RU99-F1
#
_cell.length_a   1.000
_cell.length_b   1.000
_cell.length_c   1.000
_cell.angle_alpha   90.00
_cell.angle_beta   90.00
_cell.angle_gamma   90.00
#
_symmetry.space_group_name_H-M   'P 1'
#
loop_
_entity.id
_entity.type
_entity.pdbx_description
1 polymer ?
#
loop_
_entity_poly.entity_id
_entity_poly.type
_entity_poly.pdbx_seq_one_letter_code
_entity_poly.pdbx_strand_id
1 'polypeptide(L)'
;MDSDPSPEQIAGAARRAQGNSGLYRLRQDLLIDRVHPEYFNWNGTRAGELKTSDPPRSAGIVMCLREHCRLHPADRVAIVGNSWGGHTAYEVARDLVESETPLALELVVFLDPSSAGRSLRTPRQRPLNINRSVNYYTRNRFVWGKLPFEGEHVNIDLGDSEEGFLKNDGPRYQAPFDFPAHVAAEWDENIHADIRQRLLKLVPAP
;
A
#
# COMPACT_ATOMS: atom_id res chain seq x y z
N MET A 1 17.79 5.19 -3.47
CA MET A 1 16.63 5.23 -4.38
C MET A 1 15.64 6.19 -3.76
N ASP A 2 15.23 7.21 -4.50
CA ASP A 2 14.32 8.23 -4.00
C ASP A 2 12.88 7.72 -4.18
N SER A 3 12.23 7.34 -3.09
CA SER A 3 10.83 6.88 -3.09
C SER A 3 9.87 7.96 -2.61
N ASP A 4 10.39 9.13 -2.24
CA ASP A 4 9.57 10.28 -1.86
C ASP A 4 8.97 10.87 -3.13
N PRO A 5 7.67 11.25 -3.15
CA PRO A 5 7.10 11.87 -4.33
C PRO A 5 7.92 13.10 -4.73
N SER A 6 8.22 13.21 -6.02
CA SER A 6 9.00 14.34 -6.54
C SER A 6 8.29 15.67 -6.26
N PRO A 7 9.03 16.80 -6.17
CA PRO A 7 8.42 18.13 -6.01
C PRO A 7 7.32 18.41 -7.04
N GLU A 8 7.48 17.96 -8.28
CA GLU A 8 6.50 18.10 -9.35
C GLU A 8 5.24 17.27 -9.08
N GLN A 9 5.36 16.08 -8.50
CA GLN A 9 4.20 15.29 -8.07
C GLN A 9 3.45 16.01 -6.94
N ILE A 10 4.18 16.51 -5.94
CA ILE A 10 3.61 17.23 -4.78
C ILE A 10 2.88 18.50 -5.25
N ALA A 11 3.48 19.22 -6.20
CA ALA A 11 2.88 20.41 -6.80
C ALA A 11 1.73 20.12 -7.76
N GLY A 12 1.45 18.84 -8.08
CA GLY A 12 0.43 18.45 -9.05
C GLY A 12 0.79 18.75 -10.51
N ALA A 13 2.06 19.03 -10.80
CA ALA A 13 2.56 19.36 -12.14
C ALA A 13 3.12 18.14 -12.89
N ALA A 14 3.41 17.04 -12.20
CA ALA A 14 3.91 15.81 -12.82
C ALA A 14 2.86 15.17 -13.75
N ARG A 15 3.29 14.70 -14.93
CA ARG A 15 2.42 13.91 -15.81
C ARG A 15 2.21 12.50 -15.23
N ARG A 16 1.21 11.79 -15.76
CA ARG A 16 1.01 10.37 -15.45
C ARG A 16 2.27 9.56 -15.80
N ALA A 17 2.59 8.56 -14.98
CA ALA A 17 3.82 7.77 -15.07
C ALA A 17 5.15 8.57 -14.90
N GLN A 18 5.10 9.77 -14.30
CA GLN A 18 6.29 10.55 -13.97
C GLN A 18 6.41 10.80 -12.47
N GLY A 19 7.65 10.93 -12.01
CA GLY A 19 8.02 11.15 -10.62
C GLY A 19 8.55 9.87 -9.97
N ASN A 20 8.45 9.82 -8.64
CA ASN A 20 9.17 8.86 -7.80
C ASN A 20 8.26 7.88 -7.06
N SER A 21 6.95 8.16 -6.96
CA SER A 21 6.00 7.24 -6.32
C SER A 21 4.70 7.09 -7.11
N GLY A 22 4.42 5.84 -7.50
CA GLY A 22 3.13 5.45 -8.06
C GLY A 22 2.02 5.46 -7.02
N LEU A 23 2.29 5.18 -5.74
CA LEU A 23 1.27 5.30 -4.68
C LEU A 23 0.82 6.75 -4.44
N TYR A 24 1.70 7.73 -4.60
CA TYR A 24 1.29 9.14 -4.57
C TYR A 24 0.34 9.48 -5.72
N ARG A 25 0.56 8.86 -6.89
CA ARG A 25 -0.38 8.98 -8.01
C ARG A 25 -1.73 8.33 -7.69
N LEU A 26 -1.74 7.14 -7.10
CA LEU A 26 -2.98 6.47 -6.65
C LEU A 26 -3.74 7.36 -5.66
N ARG A 27 -3.05 8.01 -4.72
CA ARG A 27 -3.63 8.99 -3.80
C ARG A 27 -4.37 10.11 -4.53
N GLN A 28 -3.80 10.63 -5.63
CA GLN A 28 -4.45 11.65 -6.46
C GLN A 28 -5.68 11.09 -7.18
N ASP A 29 -5.60 9.87 -7.74
CA ASP A 29 -6.72 9.22 -8.45
C ASP A 29 -7.89 8.84 -7.50
N LEU A 30 -7.65 8.85 -6.18
CA LEU A 30 -8.65 8.64 -5.12
C LEU A 30 -9.30 9.93 -4.59
N LEU A 31 -8.86 11.12 -5.01
CA LEU A 31 -9.45 12.39 -4.60
C LEU A 31 -10.85 12.55 -5.21
N ILE A 32 -11.86 12.09 -4.48
CA ILE A 32 -13.28 12.31 -4.75
C ILE A 32 -13.96 12.73 -3.44
N ASP A 33 -15.14 13.36 -3.53
CA ASP A 33 -15.82 14.02 -2.39
C ASP A 33 -16.01 13.15 -1.13
N ARG A 34 -15.98 11.82 -1.26
CA ARG A 34 -16.29 10.85 -0.19
C ARG A 34 -15.09 10.03 0.28
N VAL A 35 -13.88 10.39 -0.17
CA VAL A 35 -12.64 9.70 0.19
C VAL A 35 -11.63 10.75 0.64
N HIS A 36 -10.99 10.50 1.78
CA HIS A 36 -9.92 11.33 2.34
C HIS A 36 -8.58 10.61 2.16
N PRO A 37 -7.91 10.71 1.00
CA PRO A 37 -6.70 9.94 0.76
C PRO A 37 -5.48 10.69 1.28
N GLU A 38 -4.75 10.04 2.18
CA GLU A 38 -3.53 10.53 2.81
C GLU A 38 -2.32 9.71 2.35
N TYR A 39 -1.22 10.39 2.02
CA TYR A 39 0.03 9.72 1.64
C TYR A 39 1.04 9.75 2.80
N PHE A 40 1.77 8.65 2.93
CA PHE A 40 2.94 8.52 3.79
C PHE A 40 4.05 7.81 3.05
N ASN A 41 5.28 8.25 3.31
CA ASN A 41 6.47 7.48 2.97
C ASN A 41 6.55 6.21 3.81
N TRP A 42 7.33 5.23 3.35
CA TRP A 42 7.51 3.96 4.07
C TRP A 42 8.11 4.14 5.48
N ASN A 43 8.76 5.27 5.77
CA ASN A 43 9.29 5.60 7.09
C ASN A 43 8.29 6.41 7.94
N GLY A 44 7.04 6.56 7.52
CA GLY A 44 5.99 7.23 8.28
C GLY A 44 5.94 8.76 8.17
N THR A 45 6.84 9.38 7.41
CA THR A 45 6.79 10.83 7.14
C THR A 45 5.80 11.16 6.03
N ARG A 46 5.44 12.44 5.88
CA ARG A 46 4.59 12.91 4.77
C ARG A 46 5.41 13.08 3.48
N ALA A 47 4.71 13.35 2.38
CA ALA A 47 5.35 13.61 1.09
C ALA A 47 6.32 14.80 1.19
N GLY A 48 7.53 14.64 0.69
CA GLY A 48 8.62 15.65 0.74
C GLY A 48 9.48 15.57 2.00
N GLU A 49 9.18 14.66 2.93
CA GLU A 49 9.85 14.56 4.23
C GLU A 49 10.62 13.24 4.43
N LEU A 50 10.88 12.46 3.36
CA LEU A 50 11.52 11.14 3.49
C LEU A 50 12.90 11.23 4.15
N LYS A 51 13.64 12.32 3.92
CA LYS A 51 15.02 12.54 4.42
C LYS A 51 15.09 13.00 5.88
N THR A 52 13.97 12.98 6.61
CA THR A 52 13.94 13.29 8.05
C THR A 52 14.87 12.35 8.81
N SER A 53 15.70 12.91 9.70
CA SER A 53 16.74 12.16 10.41
C SER A 53 16.20 11.15 11.42
N ASP A 54 15.05 11.45 12.02
CA ASP A 54 14.36 10.56 12.97
C ASP A 54 12.89 10.40 12.54
N PRO A 55 12.61 9.54 11.55
CA PRO A 55 11.28 9.41 11.00
C PRO A 55 10.37 8.63 11.95
N PRO A 56 9.06 8.96 12.04
CA PRO A 56 8.17 8.42 13.07
C PRO A 56 7.74 6.96 12.83
N ARG A 57 8.07 6.39 11.67
CA ARG A 57 7.72 5.01 11.27
C ARG A 57 6.21 4.76 11.36
N SER A 58 5.79 3.55 11.70
CA SER A 58 4.37 3.20 11.87
C SER A 58 3.64 4.15 12.82
N ALA A 59 4.29 4.65 13.88
CA ALA A 59 3.66 5.50 14.87
C ALA A 59 3.05 6.79 14.28
N GLY A 60 3.71 7.42 13.30
CA GLY A 60 3.18 8.62 12.65
C GLY A 60 1.86 8.37 11.91
N ILE A 61 1.75 7.20 11.27
CA ILE A 61 0.54 6.77 10.55
C ILE A 61 -0.55 6.39 11.56
N VAL A 62 -0.21 5.64 12.60
CA VAL A 62 -1.14 5.25 13.68
C VAL A 62 -1.77 6.49 14.32
N MET A 63 -0.98 7.50 14.66
CA MET A 63 -1.48 8.75 15.24
C MET A 63 -2.43 9.48 14.29
N CYS A 64 -2.09 9.55 13.00
CA CYS A 64 -2.97 10.16 12.00
C CYS A 64 -4.32 9.45 11.90
N LEU A 65 -4.31 8.12 11.84
CA LEU A 65 -5.55 7.33 11.72
C LEU A 65 -6.44 7.48 12.96
N ARG A 66 -5.84 7.51 14.15
CA ARG A 66 -6.57 7.73 15.41
C ARG A 66 -7.21 9.10 15.47
N GLU A 67 -6.46 10.14 15.12
CA GLU A 67 -6.98 11.50 15.12
C GLU A 67 -8.12 11.65 14.11
N HIS A 68 -7.97 11.06 12.91
CA HIS A 68 -9.05 11.03 11.91
C HIS A 68 -10.30 10.35 12.46
N CYS A 69 -10.18 9.15 13.04
CA CYS A 69 -11.34 8.41 13.57
C CYS A 69 -11.95 9.08 14.81
N ARG A 70 -11.18 9.85 15.57
CA ARG A 70 -11.70 10.66 16.68
C ARG A 70 -12.60 11.77 16.17
N LEU A 71 -12.24 12.40 15.05
CA LEU A 71 -13.02 13.48 14.41
C LEU A 71 -14.17 12.93 13.54
N HIS A 72 -13.97 11.75 12.94
CA HIS A 72 -14.88 11.12 11.99
C HIS A 72 -15.12 9.65 12.35
N PRO A 73 -15.83 9.36 13.46
CA PRO A 73 -15.95 7.99 13.99
C PRO A 73 -16.75 7.03 13.10
N ALA A 74 -17.49 7.54 12.12
CA ALA A 74 -18.25 6.73 11.16
C ALA A 74 -17.40 6.32 9.93
N ASP A 75 -16.21 6.89 9.77
CA ASP A 75 -15.39 6.63 8.59
C ASP A 75 -14.74 5.25 8.68
N ARG A 76 -14.63 4.61 7.52
CA ARG A 76 -13.92 3.34 7.37
C ARG A 76 -12.48 3.61 6.99
N VAL A 77 -11.56 2.89 7.62
CA VAL A 77 -10.13 3.05 7.37
C VAL A 77 -9.63 1.94 6.46
N ALA A 78 -8.83 2.31 5.45
CA ALA A 78 -8.09 1.38 4.62
C ALA A 78 -6.63 1.84 4.47
N ILE A 79 -5.72 0.88 4.25
CA ILE A 79 -4.29 1.17 4.03
C ILE A 79 -3.83 0.47 2.75
N VAL A 80 -3.06 1.17 1.92
CA VAL A 80 -2.37 0.60 0.75
C VAL A 80 -0.88 0.79 0.95
N GLY A 81 -0.10 -0.30 0.93
CA GLY A 81 1.34 -0.26 1.13
C GLY A 81 2.08 -1.02 0.02
N ASN A 82 3.04 -0.36 -0.64
CA ASN A 82 3.89 -0.96 -1.66
C ASN A 82 5.30 -1.24 -1.13
N SER A 83 5.91 -2.37 -1.53
CA SER A 83 7.29 -2.68 -1.18
C SER A 83 7.54 -2.56 0.34
N TRP A 84 8.51 -1.78 0.79
CA TRP A 84 8.73 -1.43 2.20
C TRP A 84 7.54 -0.75 2.88
N GLY A 85 6.72 0.01 2.14
CA GLY A 85 5.46 0.54 2.63
C GLY A 85 4.44 -0.55 2.94
N GLY A 86 4.50 -1.72 2.27
CA GLY A 86 3.70 -2.90 2.61
C GLY A 86 4.08 -3.49 3.97
N HIS A 87 5.38 -3.51 4.28
CA HIS A 87 5.86 -3.83 5.63
C HIS A 87 5.37 -2.83 6.67
N THR A 88 5.49 -1.53 6.38
CA THR A 88 5.03 -0.48 7.29
C THR A 88 3.51 -0.55 7.51
N ALA A 89 2.71 -0.85 6.48
CA ALA A 89 1.26 -1.06 6.61
C ALA A 89 0.92 -2.22 7.56
N TYR A 90 1.71 -3.30 7.51
CA TYR A 90 1.58 -4.41 8.44
C TYR A 90 1.92 -4.01 9.88
N GLU A 91 2.98 -3.22 10.09
CA GLU A 91 3.34 -2.69 11.41
C GLU A 91 2.25 -1.76 11.97
N VAL A 92 1.70 -0.87 11.14
CA VAL A 92 0.57 -0.01 11.53
C VAL A 92 -0.63 -0.85 11.99
N ALA A 93 -0.99 -1.90 11.24
CA ALA A 93 -2.09 -2.77 11.64
C ALA A 93 -1.85 -3.45 13.00
N ARG A 94 -0.61 -3.90 13.25
CA ARG A 94 -0.21 -4.47 14.54
C ARG A 94 -0.29 -3.47 15.69
N ASP A 95 0.27 -2.29 15.50
CA ASP A 95 0.27 -1.22 16.51
C ASP A 95 -1.17 -0.78 16.85
N LEU A 96 -2.07 -0.77 15.85
CA LEU A 96 -3.48 -0.46 16.06
C LEU A 96 -4.19 -1.54 16.89
N VAL A 97 -3.97 -2.83 16.62
CA VAL A 97 -4.66 -3.91 17.36
C VAL A 97 -4.09 -4.16 18.76
N GLU A 98 -2.79 -3.92 18.96
CA GLU A 98 -2.10 -4.15 20.24
C GLU A 98 -2.30 -2.98 21.24
N SER A 99 -2.96 -1.90 20.83
CA SER A 99 -3.21 -0.71 21.66
C SER A 99 -4.38 -0.84 22.65
N GLU A 100 -4.48 0.10 23.59
CA GLU A 100 -5.62 0.21 24.54
C GLU A 100 -6.97 0.46 23.87
N THR A 101 -6.97 1.09 22.70
CA THR A 101 -8.19 1.33 21.90
C THR A 101 -7.98 0.75 20.51
N PRO A 102 -8.24 -0.56 20.32
CA PRO A 102 -8.07 -1.21 19.03
C PRO A 102 -8.87 -0.51 17.93
N LEU A 103 -8.23 -0.31 16.77
CA LEU A 103 -8.87 0.28 15.59
C LEU A 103 -8.96 -0.76 14.49
N ALA A 104 -10.17 -0.99 13.97
CA ALA A 104 -10.39 -1.86 12.82
C ALA A 104 -9.94 -1.20 11.51
N LEU A 105 -9.30 -1.99 10.65
CA LEU A 105 -8.98 -1.66 9.27
C LEU A 105 -9.92 -2.46 8.38
N GLU A 106 -10.74 -1.76 7.62
CA GLU A 106 -11.74 -2.39 6.74
C GLU A 106 -11.06 -3.12 5.57
N LEU A 107 -9.95 -2.56 5.06
CA LEU A 107 -9.15 -3.17 4.00
C LEU A 107 -7.67 -2.81 4.16
N VAL A 108 -6.80 -3.81 4.03
CA VAL A 108 -5.36 -3.58 3.80
C VAL A 108 -4.95 -4.18 2.46
N VAL A 109 -4.39 -3.34 1.60
CA VAL A 109 -3.81 -3.74 0.32
C VAL A 109 -2.29 -3.76 0.43
N PHE A 110 -1.71 -4.93 0.21
CA PHE A 110 -0.29 -5.11 0.03
C PHE A 110 0.02 -5.17 -1.47
N LEU A 111 0.86 -4.24 -1.94
CA LEU A 111 1.28 -4.17 -3.34
C LEU A 111 2.76 -4.51 -3.45
N ASP A 112 3.06 -5.72 -3.90
CA ASP A 112 4.39 -6.29 -4.01
C ASP A 112 5.24 -6.04 -2.74
N PRO A 113 4.71 -6.39 -1.55
CA PRO A 113 5.28 -5.98 -0.27
C PRO A 113 6.64 -6.65 -0.02
N SER A 114 7.54 -5.96 0.66
CA SER A 114 8.90 -6.44 0.91
C SER A 114 9.42 -6.03 2.28
N SER A 115 10.26 -6.90 2.86
CA SER A 115 11.11 -6.59 4.01
C SER A 115 12.61 -6.69 3.66
N ALA A 116 12.96 -6.70 2.36
CA ALA A 116 14.35 -6.86 1.92
C ALA A 116 15.25 -5.79 2.56
N GLY A 117 16.40 -6.22 3.08
CA GLY A 117 17.33 -5.32 3.78
C GLY A 117 16.93 -4.90 5.19
N ARG A 118 15.78 -5.36 5.73
CA ARG A 118 15.34 -5.04 7.10
C ARG A 118 15.59 -6.14 8.14
N SER A 119 16.16 -7.29 7.75
CA SER A 119 16.33 -8.47 8.64
C SER A 119 15.01 -8.95 9.29
N LEU A 120 13.87 -8.67 8.65
CA LEU A 120 12.54 -9.02 9.12
C LEU A 120 11.96 -10.14 8.26
N ARG A 121 11.17 -11.01 8.89
CA ARG A 121 10.53 -12.16 8.22
C ARG A 121 9.21 -11.74 7.60
N THR A 122 8.86 -12.36 6.48
CA THR A 122 7.52 -12.30 5.91
C THR A 122 6.47 -12.65 6.96
N PRO A 123 5.40 -11.86 7.11
CA PRO A 123 4.29 -12.16 8.00
C PRO A 123 3.67 -13.53 7.73
N ARG A 124 3.33 -14.24 8.80
CA ARG A 124 2.63 -15.54 8.72
C ARG A 124 1.16 -15.46 9.12
N GLN A 125 0.77 -14.39 9.80
CA GLN A 125 -0.58 -14.20 10.31
C GLN A 125 -1.04 -12.78 9.98
N ARG A 126 -2.33 -12.65 9.71
CA ARG A 126 -2.99 -11.36 9.52
C ARG A 126 -3.37 -10.79 10.89
N PRO A 127 -3.03 -9.51 11.21
CA PRO A 127 -3.52 -8.85 12.40
C PRO A 127 -5.05 -8.93 12.52
N LEU A 128 -5.56 -9.18 13.72
CA LEU A 128 -6.98 -9.46 13.96
C LEU A 128 -7.91 -8.28 13.63
N ASN A 129 -7.37 -7.06 13.63
CA ASN A 129 -8.12 -5.86 13.28
C ASN A 129 -8.26 -5.62 11.78
N ILE A 130 -7.66 -6.45 10.92
CA ILE A 130 -7.84 -6.36 9.47
C ILE A 130 -9.04 -7.21 9.07
N ASN A 131 -10.12 -6.56 8.65
CA ASN A 131 -11.34 -7.26 8.19
C ASN A 131 -11.04 -8.01 6.90
N ARG A 132 -10.52 -7.29 5.89
CA ARG A 132 -10.17 -7.82 4.56
C ARG A 132 -8.76 -7.44 4.16
N SER A 133 -8.09 -8.30 3.41
CA SER A 133 -6.82 -7.93 2.78
C SER A 133 -6.64 -8.50 1.38
N VAL A 134 -5.87 -7.78 0.57
CA VAL A 134 -5.48 -8.19 -0.77
C VAL A 134 -3.97 -8.05 -0.89
N ASN A 135 -3.32 -9.06 -1.46
CA ASN A 135 -1.89 -9.08 -1.71
C ASN A 135 -1.65 -9.27 -3.20
N TYR A 136 -1.27 -8.20 -3.89
CA TYR A 136 -0.73 -8.26 -5.23
C TYR A 136 0.76 -8.57 -5.09
N TYR A 137 1.27 -9.57 -5.78
CA TYR A 137 2.69 -9.91 -5.68
C TYR A 137 3.27 -10.30 -7.04
N THR A 138 4.52 -9.92 -7.25
CA THR A 138 5.38 -10.45 -8.30
C THR A 138 6.08 -11.71 -7.79
N ARG A 139 6.69 -12.47 -8.69
CA ARG A 139 7.49 -13.66 -8.34
C ARG A 139 8.94 -13.31 -7.97
N ASN A 140 9.23 -12.03 -7.73
CA ASN A 140 10.54 -11.57 -7.28
C ASN A 140 10.93 -12.24 -5.95
N ARG A 141 12.19 -12.65 -5.80
CA ARG A 141 12.65 -13.33 -4.57
C ARG A 141 12.86 -12.40 -3.37
N PHE A 142 12.86 -11.09 -3.59
CA PHE A 142 13.07 -10.09 -2.53
C PHE A 142 11.76 -9.50 -1.99
N VAL A 143 10.60 -9.92 -2.51
CA VAL A 143 9.27 -9.57 -1.99
C VAL A 143 8.71 -10.74 -1.19
N TRP A 144 7.60 -10.54 -0.49
CA TRP A 144 6.98 -11.60 0.31
C TRP A 144 6.35 -12.72 -0.51
N GLY A 145 6.00 -12.46 -1.78
CA GLY A 145 5.26 -13.39 -2.62
C GLY A 145 3.86 -13.65 -2.05
N LYS A 146 3.39 -14.90 -2.17
CA LYS A 146 2.09 -15.33 -1.63
C LYS A 146 2.09 -15.30 -0.10
N LEU A 147 1.11 -14.59 0.50
CA LEU A 147 0.94 -14.55 1.95
C LEU A 147 0.03 -15.72 2.43
N PRO A 148 0.42 -16.45 3.48
CA PRO A 148 -0.33 -17.60 3.97
C PRO A 148 -1.46 -17.21 4.94
N PHE A 149 -2.12 -16.08 4.71
CA PHE A 149 -3.19 -15.62 5.60
C PHE A 149 -4.48 -16.41 5.34
N GLU A 150 -5.14 -16.79 6.43
CA GLU A 150 -6.45 -17.44 6.41
C GLU A 150 -7.59 -16.38 6.42
N GLY A 151 -8.80 -16.80 6.08
CA GLY A 151 -10.01 -15.97 6.13
C GLY A 151 -10.20 -15.06 4.91
N GLU A 152 -10.69 -13.84 5.12
CA GLU A 152 -10.99 -12.87 4.05
C GLU A 152 -9.72 -12.22 3.46
N HIS A 153 -8.89 -13.05 2.83
CA HIS A 153 -7.64 -12.66 2.20
C HIS A 153 -7.58 -13.15 0.75
N VAL A 154 -7.15 -12.27 -0.17
CA VAL A 154 -6.97 -12.61 -1.58
C VAL A 154 -5.51 -12.40 -1.97
N ASN A 155 -4.90 -13.43 -2.57
CA ASN A 155 -3.59 -13.37 -3.19
C ASN A 155 -3.78 -13.25 -4.70
N ILE A 156 -3.14 -12.27 -5.33
CA ILE A 156 -3.17 -12.01 -6.77
C ILE A 156 -1.73 -12.09 -7.28
N ASP A 157 -1.41 -13.14 -8.03
CA ASP A 157 -0.11 -13.30 -8.67
C ASP A 157 -0.05 -12.46 -9.95
N LEU A 158 0.68 -11.36 -9.92
CA LEU A 158 0.83 -10.48 -11.09
C LEU A 158 1.53 -11.18 -12.27
N GLY A 159 2.27 -12.25 -12.00
CA GLY A 159 2.92 -13.10 -13.00
C GLY A 159 2.06 -14.25 -13.51
N ASP A 160 0.80 -14.37 -13.06
CA ASP A 160 -0.17 -15.33 -13.59
C ASP A 160 -0.92 -14.72 -14.78
N SER A 161 -0.98 -15.47 -15.88
CA SER A 161 -1.69 -15.08 -17.09
C SER A 161 -3.19 -15.02 -16.92
N GLU A 162 -3.76 -15.78 -15.96
CA GLU A 162 -5.21 -15.82 -15.73
C GLU A 162 -5.72 -14.59 -14.96
N GLU A 163 -4.87 -13.92 -14.18
CA GLU A 163 -5.21 -12.73 -13.39
C GLU A 163 -5.33 -11.44 -14.23
N GLY A 164 -4.88 -11.48 -15.49
CA GLY A 164 -5.04 -10.38 -16.45
C GLY A 164 -4.08 -9.19 -16.30
N PHE A 165 -3.11 -9.25 -15.38
CA PHE A 165 -2.08 -8.22 -15.20
C PHE A 165 -0.85 -8.43 -16.09
N LEU A 166 -0.54 -9.69 -16.44
CA LEU A 166 0.56 -10.01 -17.33
C LEU A 166 0.20 -9.67 -18.79
N LYS A 167 0.98 -8.81 -19.44
CA LYS A 167 0.78 -8.40 -20.83
C LYS A 167 1.95 -8.81 -21.71
N ASN A 168 1.68 -9.05 -23.00
CA ASN A 168 2.73 -9.18 -24.01
C ASN A 168 3.55 -7.88 -24.05
N ASP A 169 4.87 -8.01 -23.98
CA ASP A 169 5.84 -6.90 -23.87
C ASP A 169 5.69 -6.00 -22.61
N GLY A 170 4.91 -6.44 -21.63
CA GLY A 170 4.74 -5.76 -20.34
C GLY A 170 5.84 -6.08 -19.31
N PRO A 171 5.71 -5.54 -18.09
CA PRO A 171 6.60 -5.88 -16.99
C PRO A 171 6.64 -7.39 -16.74
N ARG A 172 7.84 -7.92 -16.50
CA ARG A 172 8.05 -9.36 -16.31
C ARG A 172 7.78 -9.77 -14.85
N TYR A 173 6.53 -9.62 -14.40
CA TYR A 173 6.14 -9.93 -13.01
C TYR A 173 6.41 -11.38 -12.59
N GLN A 174 6.51 -12.31 -13.54
CA GLN A 174 6.87 -13.70 -13.33
C GLN A 174 8.38 -13.96 -13.14
N ALA A 175 9.23 -12.99 -13.46
CA ALA A 175 10.67 -13.15 -13.37
C ALA A 175 11.15 -13.09 -11.90
N PRO A 176 12.05 -13.99 -11.48
CA PRO A 176 12.43 -14.12 -10.06
C PRO A 176 13.35 -13.01 -9.55
N PHE A 177 13.96 -12.23 -10.44
CA PHE A 177 14.92 -11.16 -10.12
C PHE A 177 14.80 -10.02 -11.14
N ASP A 178 13.64 -9.36 -11.15
CA ASP A 178 13.34 -8.25 -12.05
C ASP A 178 12.89 -7.04 -11.22
N PHE A 179 13.89 -6.23 -10.84
CA PHE A 179 13.68 -4.99 -10.12
C PHE A 179 12.83 -3.98 -10.91
N PRO A 180 13.01 -3.81 -12.24
CA PRO A 180 12.08 -3.03 -13.04
C PRO A 180 10.63 -3.49 -12.93
N ALA A 181 10.36 -4.79 -12.89
CA ALA A 181 8.99 -5.31 -12.69
C ALA A 181 8.45 -4.95 -11.30
N HIS A 182 9.27 -5.02 -10.25
CA HIS A 182 8.88 -4.57 -8.91
C HIS A 182 8.46 -3.08 -8.89
N VAL A 183 9.27 -2.22 -9.52
CA VAL A 183 8.95 -0.79 -9.65
C VAL A 183 7.69 -0.61 -10.49
N ALA A 184 7.58 -1.31 -11.63
CA ALA A 184 6.44 -1.18 -12.52
C ALA A 184 5.10 -1.56 -11.86
N ALA A 185 5.09 -2.51 -10.93
CA ALA A 185 3.89 -2.86 -10.17
C ALA A 185 3.32 -1.67 -9.38
N GLU A 186 4.19 -0.77 -8.88
CA GLU A 186 3.75 0.45 -8.20
C GLU A 186 3.04 1.44 -9.15
N TRP A 187 3.32 1.36 -10.46
CA TRP A 187 2.83 2.31 -11.46
C TRP A 187 1.76 1.74 -12.40
N ASP A 188 1.43 0.46 -12.31
CA ASP A 188 0.49 -0.18 -13.24
C ASP A 188 -0.94 0.34 -13.03
N GLU A 189 -1.51 0.92 -14.08
CA GLU A 189 -2.84 1.52 -14.07
C GLU A 189 -3.96 0.52 -13.86
N ASN A 190 -3.80 -0.73 -14.29
CA ASN A 190 -4.80 -1.78 -14.07
C ASN A 190 -4.81 -2.20 -12.61
N ILE A 191 -3.62 -2.29 -11.98
CA ILE A 191 -3.50 -2.56 -10.56
C ILE A 191 -4.15 -1.40 -9.77
N HIS A 192 -3.84 -0.15 -10.13
CA HIS A 192 -4.47 1.03 -9.49
C HIS A 192 -5.99 1.05 -9.67
N ALA A 193 -6.49 0.70 -10.85
CA ALA A 193 -7.92 0.64 -11.13
C ALA A 193 -8.61 -0.42 -10.26
N ASP A 194 -8.04 -1.61 -10.11
CA ASP A 194 -8.59 -2.66 -9.25
C ASP A 194 -8.52 -2.26 -7.76
N ILE A 195 -7.40 -1.70 -7.29
CA ILE A 195 -7.27 -1.17 -5.93
C ILE A 195 -8.34 -0.10 -5.67
N ARG A 196 -8.50 0.86 -6.59
CA ARG A 196 -9.51 1.91 -6.50
C ARG A 196 -10.91 1.32 -6.45
N GLN A 197 -11.23 0.35 -7.30
CA GLN A 197 -12.54 -0.31 -7.28
C GLN A 197 -12.82 -0.98 -5.91
N ARG A 198 -11.82 -1.64 -5.31
CA ARG A 198 -11.94 -2.26 -3.99
C ARG A 198 -12.15 -1.25 -2.88
N LEU A 199 -11.42 -0.13 -2.91
CA LEU A 199 -11.57 0.96 -1.96
C LEU A 199 -12.96 1.63 -2.08
N LEU A 200 -13.43 1.86 -3.31
CA LEU A 200 -14.73 2.50 -3.54
C LEU A 200 -15.91 1.63 -3.10
N LYS A 201 -15.78 0.29 -3.08
CA LYS A 201 -16.77 -0.62 -2.48
C LYS A 201 -16.92 -0.44 -0.96
N LEU A 202 -15.98 0.24 -0.30
CA LEU A 202 -16.07 0.56 1.12
C LEU A 202 -16.94 1.78 1.38
N VAL A 203 -17.07 2.67 0.39
CA VAL A 203 -17.87 3.89 0.50
C VAL A 203 -19.35 3.49 0.52
N PRO A 204 -20.12 3.82 1.58
CA PRO A 204 -21.54 3.46 1.67
C PRO A 204 -22.33 3.97 0.45
N ALA A 205 -23.40 3.28 0.06
CA ALA A 205 -24.34 3.86 -0.91
C ALA A 205 -24.92 5.18 -0.36
N PRO A 206 -25.25 6.16 -1.21
CA PRO A 206 -25.93 7.38 -0.79
C PRO A 206 -27.30 7.09 -0.16
#